data_AF-A0A0Q4NH17-F1
#
_entry.id   AF-A0A0Q4NH17-F1
#
_cell.length_a   1.000
_cell.length_b   1.000
_cell.length_c   1.000
_cell.angle_alpha   90.00
_cell.angle_beta   90.00
_cell.angle_gamma   90.00
#
_symmetry.space_group_name_H-M   'P 1'
#
loop_
_entity.id
_entity.type
_entity.pdbx_description
1 polymer ?
#
loop_
_entity_poly.entity_id
_entity_poly.type
_entity_poly.pdbx_seq_one_letter_code
_entity_poly.pdbx_strand_id
1 'polypeptide(L)'
;MLSLKRNDLEFTTVDGLACSLNVYEPVPHGPDAGLVRLLIEAPGDEYQAMVEQAQYSQKFLGKFVTHFRFCPDWRSHFKVPHEKITQREVVLTTGLVLMIDARIASYVQALCDQGYIVLEARQGSDHPLGAPAFIKFADTIPADLETVWNALGWYNLDNSVIPTLSRGWAHEFNHMFLLILDDWAANDLDLTARRYQLDRVPIPYIPEWPKLPRAALLEQERLVRKEVARLNRLDARATFEDLVGLASGRDTHTLKPLAELQRVLADDPVLPFLERGIKEPAALARGLRWHLRGLAPDLILRKIEVEEALNRRDDLRRQQMMRDRLAKME
;
A
#
# COMPACT_ATOMS: atom_id res chain seq x y z
N MET A 1 -18.63 -11.40 -9.93
CA MET A 1 -17.36 -11.03 -10.59
C MET A 1 -16.80 -9.81 -9.89
N LEU A 2 -15.77 -9.98 -9.06
CA LEU A 2 -15.00 -8.88 -8.47
C LEU A 2 -13.73 -8.74 -9.30
N SER A 3 -13.56 -7.63 -10.03
CA SER A 3 -12.32 -7.34 -10.73
C SER A 3 -11.37 -6.64 -9.78
N LEU A 4 -10.34 -7.32 -9.31
CA LEU A 4 -9.22 -6.67 -8.63
C LEU A 4 -8.40 -5.90 -9.67
N LYS A 5 -8.45 -4.56 -9.64
CA LYS A 5 -7.50 -3.74 -10.41
C LYS A 5 -6.13 -3.83 -9.75
N ARG A 6 -5.25 -4.64 -10.34
CA ARG A 6 -3.84 -4.73 -9.97
C ARG A 6 -3.12 -3.47 -10.46
N ASN A 7 -2.70 -2.63 -9.51
CA ASN A 7 -1.73 -1.56 -9.77
C ASN A 7 -0.37 -2.08 -9.32
N ASP A 8 0.49 -2.40 -10.28
CA ASP A 8 1.86 -2.84 -10.02
C ASP A 8 2.79 -1.63 -10.00
N LEU A 9 3.52 -1.48 -8.89
CA LEU A 9 4.58 -0.47 -8.77
C LEU A 9 5.90 -1.17 -8.43
N GLU A 10 6.85 -1.06 -9.34
CA GLU A 10 8.22 -1.53 -9.11
C GLU A 10 9.08 -0.41 -8.50
N PHE A 11 9.89 -0.75 -7.51
CA PHE A 11 10.87 0.17 -6.94
C PHE A 11 12.05 -0.56 -6.29
N THR A 12 13.16 0.15 -6.15
CA THR A 12 14.32 -0.34 -5.39
C THR A 12 14.48 0.45 -4.11
N THR A 13 14.71 -0.25 -3.00
CA THR A 13 15.00 0.37 -1.71
C THR A 13 16.43 0.90 -1.65
N VAL A 14 16.75 1.72 -0.64
CA VAL A 14 18.07 2.33 -0.49
C VAL A 14 19.18 1.31 -0.25
N ASP A 15 18.82 0.15 0.31
CA ASP A 15 19.68 -1.00 0.54
C ASP A 15 19.75 -1.98 -0.65
N GLY A 16 19.17 -1.61 -1.81
CA GLY A 16 19.30 -2.36 -3.06
C GLY A 16 18.28 -3.47 -3.28
N LEU A 17 17.24 -3.57 -2.44
CA LEU A 17 16.20 -4.58 -2.60
C LEU A 17 15.23 -4.18 -3.71
N ALA A 18 15.18 -4.97 -4.79
CA ALA A 18 14.17 -4.82 -5.82
C ALA A 18 12.83 -5.32 -5.31
N CYS A 19 11.81 -4.46 -5.34
CA CYS A 19 10.49 -4.71 -4.78
C CYS A 19 9.41 -4.52 -5.85
N SER A 20 8.38 -5.36 -5.81
CA SER A 20 7.12 -5.18 -6.53
C SER A 20 6.00 -4.98 -5.52
N LEU A 21 5.27 -3.86 -5.62
CA LEU A 21 4.09 -3.58 -4.81
C LEU A 21 2.82 -3.90 -5.58
N ASN A 22 2.04 -4.82 -5.03
CA ASN A 22 0.71 -5.18 -5.47
C ASN A 22 -0.32 -4.60 -4.47
N VAL A 23 -1.31 -3.87 -4.99
CA VAL A 23 -2.44 -3.36 -4.20
C VAL A 23 -3.67 -4.20 -4.50
N TYR A 24 -4.29 -4.75 -3.46
CA TYR A 24 -5.55 -5.48 -3.55
C TYR A 24 -6.67 -4.62 -2.96
N GLU A 25 -7.72 -4.42 -3.76
CA GLU A 25 -8.94 -3.74 -3.35
C GLU A 25 -9.67 -4.50 -2.23
N PRO A 26 -10.49 -3.80 -1.44
CA PRO A 26 -11.23 -4.44 -0.36
C PRO A 26 -12.19 -5.52 -0.84
N VAL A 27 -12.26 -6.61 -0.09
CA VAL A 27 -13.33 -7.60 -0.28
C VAL A 27 -14.68 -7.05 0.14
N PRO A 28 -15.77 -7.48 -0.53
CA PRO A 28 -17.11 -7.07 -0.15
C PRO A 28 -17.58 -7.70 1.16
N HIS A 29 -17.01 -8.84 1.56
CA HIS A 29 -17.44 -9.65 2.70
C HIS A 29 -16.24 -10.29 3.42
N GLY A 30 -16.45 -10.75 4.65
CA GLY A 30 -15.43 -11.39 5.47
C GLY A 30 -14.75 -10.44 6.45
N PRO A 31 -13.79 -10.94 7.25
CA PRO A 31 -13.15 -10.16 8.30
C PRO A 31 -12.36 -8.97 7.72
N ASP A 32 -11.79 -9.10 6.53
CA ASP A 32 -11.01 -8.02 5.88
C ASP A 32 -11.87 -7.02 5.06
N ALA A 33 -13.20 -7.06 5.20
CA ALA A 33 -14.10 -6.16 4.48
C ALA A 33 -13.79 -4.68 4.79
N GLY A 34 -13.66 -3.87 3.74
CA GLY A 34 -13.30 -2.45 3.86
C GLY A 34 -11.82 -2.16 4.08
N LEU A 35 -10.95 -3.17 4.03
CA LEU A 35 -9.49 -3.00 4.10
C LEU A 35 -8.83 -3.17 2.73
N VAL A 36 -7.85 -2.31 2.44
CA VAL A 36 -6.96 -2.42 1.28
C VAL A 36 -5.70 -3.16 1.73
N ARG A 37 -5.34 -4.23 1.01
CA ARG A 37 -4.10 -4.99 1.26
C ARG A 37 -2.99 -4.49 0.35
N LEU A 38 -1.84 -4.19 0.94
CA LEU A 38 -0.60 -3.89 0.23
C LEU A 38 0.33 -5.07 0.42
N LEU A 39 0.71 -5.72 -0.68
CA LEU A 39 1.67 -6.81 -0.71
C LEU A 39 2.92 -6.34 -1.44
N ILE A 40 4.08 -6.48 -0.81
CA ILE A 40 5.36 -6.14 -1.43
C ILE A 40 6.21 -7.39 -1.49
N GLU A 41 6.55 -7.77 -2.71
CA GLU A 41 7.37 -8.95 -3.00
C GLU A 41 8.79 -8.49 -3.27
N ALA A 42 9.75 -9.16 -2.63
CA ALA A 42 11.17 -8.97 -2.84
C ALA A 42 11.87 -10.34 -2.89
N PRO A 43 13.09 -10.45 -3.45
CA PRO A 43 13.80 -11.72 -3.50
C PRO A 43 13.95 -12.37 -2.11
N GLY A 44 13.20 -13.46 -1.88
CA GLY A 44 13.22 -14.23 -0.63
C GLY A 44 12.43 -13.62 0.53
N ASP A 45 11.79 -12.47 0.34
CA ASP A 45 11.05 -11.76 1.39
C ASP A 45 9.68 -11.28 0.88
N GLU A 46 8.66 -11.39 1.72
CA GLU A 46 7.34 -10.82 1.49
C GLU A 46 7.02 -9.83 2.62
N TYR A 47 6.33 -8.73 2.28
CA TYR A 47 5.87 -7.75 3.23
C TYR A 47 4.40 -7.44 3.01
N GLN A 48 3.61 -7.41 4.09
CA GLN A 48 2.17 -7.16 4.02
C GLN A 48 1.75 -6.03 4.95
N ALA A 49 0.92 -5.12 4.43
CA ALA A 49 0.23 -4.11 5.21
C ALA A 49 -1.28 -4.11 4.91
N MET A 50 -2.08 -3.82 5.93
CA MET A 50 -3.54 -3.65 5.81
C MET A 50 -3.88 -2.22 6.23
N VAL A 51 -4.64 -1.52 5.40
CA VAL A 51 -5.07 -0.14 5.66
C VAL A 51 -6.57 0.00 5.40
N GLU A 52 -7.26 0.78 6.21
CA GLU A 52 -8.67 1.09 5.96
C GLU A 52 -8.84 1.81 4.61
N GLN A 53 -9.87 1.44 3.86
CA GLN A 53 -10.17 2.05 2.56
C GLN A 53 -10.31 3.57 2.65
N ALA A 54 -10.87 4.10 3.73
CA ALA A 54 -11.03 5.54 3.96
C ALA A 54 -9.69 6.28 4.09
N GLN A 55 -8.62 5.60 4.50
CA GLN A 55 -7.28 6.16 4.66
C GLN A 55 -6.41 5.98 3.40
N TYR A 56 -6.80 5.04 2.53
CA TYR A 56 -6.09 4.76 1.29
C TYR A 56 -6.26 5.89 0.27
N SER A 57 -5.14 6.40 -0.22
CA SER A 57 -5.09 7.42 -1.27
C SER A 57 -3.75 7.35 -2.01
N GLN A 58 -3.65 7.96 -3.19
CA GLN A 58 -2.37 8.07 -3.90
C GLN A 58 -1.28 8.79 -3.08
N LYS A 59 -1.68 9.78 -2.27
CA LYS A 59 -0.77 10.47 -1.35
C LYS A 59 -0.26 9.54 -0.24
N PHE A 60 -1.14 8.71 0.32
CA PHE A 60 -0.77 7.68 1.28
C PHE A 60 0.21 6.68 0.66
N LEU A 61 -0.09 6.17 -0.55
CA LEU A 61 0.75 5.19 -1.24
C LEU A 61 2.15 5.75 -1.51
N GLY A 62 2.26 6.97 -2.02
CA GLY A 62 3.55 7.64 -2.22
C GLY A 62 4.34 7.82 -0.92
N LYS A 63 3.65 8.16 0.18
CA LYS A 63 4.27 8.24 1.51
C LYS A 63 4.74 6.87 1.97
N PHE A 64 3.91 5.84 1.85
CA PHE A 64 4.20 4.46 2.22
C PHE A 64 5.46 3.95 1.52
N VAL A 65 5.49 4.02 0.19
CA VAL A 65 6.63 3.58 -0.63
C VAL A 65 7.91 4.33 -0.28
N THR A 66 7.81 5.65 -0.04
CA THR A 66 8.99 6.44 0.37
C THR A 66 9.56 5.96 1.70
N HIS A 67 8.73 5.69 2.71
CA HIS A 67 9.25 5.21 4.01
C HIS A 67 9.74 3.77 3.89
N PHE A 68 9.05 2.92 3.12
CA PHE A 68 9.46 1.54 2.87
C PHE A 68 10.85 1.47 2.19
N ARG A 69 11.10 2.36 1.21
CA ARG A 69 12.39 2.44 0.51
C ARG A 69 13.54 2.88 1.41
N PHE A 70 13.28 3.77 2.36
CA PHE A 70 14.34 4.48 3.08
C PHE A 70 14.45 4.15 4.57
N CYS A 71 13.51 3.39 5.15
CA CYS A 71 13.48 3.09 6.58
C CYS A 71 13.42 1.56 6.81
N PRO A 72 14.56 0.83 6.75
CA PRO A 72 14.58 -0.63 6.88
C PRO A 72 13.96 -1.16 8.19
N ASP A 73 14.23 -0.50 9.32
CA ASP A 73 13.69 -0.89 10.63
C ASP A 73 12.17 -0.70 10.72
N TRP A 74 11.63 0.30 10.03
CA TRP A 74 10.19 0.48 9.93
C TRP A 74 9.57 -0.54 8.97
N ARG A 75 10.24 -0.79 7.83
CA ARG A 75 9.86 -1.81 6.84
C ARG A 75 9.72 -3.21 7.47
N SER A 76 10.61 -3.58 8.40
CA SER A 76 10.60 -4.92 9.02
C SER A 76 9.30 -5.25 9.77
N HIS A 77 8.54 -4.23 10.20
CA HIS A 77 7.24 -4.43 10.84
C HIS A 77 6.19 -5.04 9.90
N PHE A 78 6.42 -4.98 8.59
CA PHE A 78 5.53 -5.56 7.58
C PHE A 78 6.03 -6.92 7.09
N LYS A 79 7.23 -7.34 7.49
CA LYS A 79 7.83 -8.58 6.99
C LYS A 79 6.97 -9.77 7.42
N VAL A 80 6.59 -10.59 6.45
CA VAL A 80 5.89 -11.85 6.66
C VAL A 80 6.94 -12.90 7.03
N PRO A 81 6.89 -13.49 8.24
CA PRO A 81 7.75 -14.61 8.57
C PRO A 81 7.41 -15.81 7.68
N HIS A 82 8.39 -16.25 6.90
CA HIS A 82 8.33 -17.53 6.21
C HIS A 82 9.14 -18.55 7.01
N GLU A 83 8.45 -19.52 7.58
CA GLU A 83 9.09 -20.68 8.19
C GLU A 83 9.60 -21.62 7.11
N LYS A 84 10.69 -22.34 7.39
CA LYS A 84 11.13 -23.42 6.50
C LYS A 84 10.12 -24.55 6.58
N ILE A 85 9.38 -24.75 5.49
CA ILE A 85 8.39 -25.83 5.39
C ILE A 85 9.13 -27.10 4.99
N THR A 86 8.97 -28.16 5.78
CA THR A 86 9.40 -29.51 5.39
C THR A 86 8.50 -29.99 4.26
N GLN A 87 9.09 -30.29 3.11
CA GLN A 87 8.35 -30.78 1.94
C GLN A 87 8.37 -32.31 1.89
N ARG A 88 7.32 -32.89 1.31
CA ARG A 88 7.13 -34.31 1.02
C ARG A 88 6.71 -34.47 -0.44
N GLU A 89 7.23 -35.51 -1.07
CA GLU A 89 6.80 -35.93 -2.41
C GLU A 89 5.37 -36.51 -2.34
N VAL A 90 4.49 -35.95 -3.18
CA VAL A 90 3.15 -36.46 -3.47
C VAL A 90 3.17 -36.94 -4.92
N VAL A 91 2.89 -38.22 -5.13
CA VAL A 91 2.90 -38.83 -6.46
C VAL A 91 1.47 -38.88 -6.95
N LEU A 92 1.20 -38.14 -8.03
CA LEU A 92 -0.10 -38.15 -8.68
C LEU A 92 -0.33 -39.49 -9.40
N THR A 93 -1.59 -39.85 -9.61
CA THR A 93 -1.98 -41.00 -10.43
C THR A 93 -1.48 -40.91 -11.88
N THR A 94 -1.19 -39.71 -12.35
CA THR A 94 -0.55 -39.43 -13.65
C THR A 94 0.96 -39.71 -13.70
N GLY A 95 1.59 -40.01 -12.55
CA GLY A 95 3.03 -40.22 -12.41
C GLY A 95 3.84 -38.94 -12.16
N LEU A 96 3.19 -37.78 -12.08
CA LEU A 96 3.84 -36.50 -11.76
C LEU A 96 4.12 -36.40 -10.25
N VAL A 97 5.30 -35.90 -9.87
CA VAL A 97 5.70 -35.73 -8.47
C VAL A 97 5.64 -34.26 -8.09
N LEU A 98 4.92 -33.96 -7.01
CA LEU A 98 4.80 -32.62 -6.43
C LEU A 98 5.50 -32.56 -5.09
N MET A 99 6.21 -31.47 -4.83
CA MET A 99 6.79 -31.17 -3.52
C MET A 99 5.80 -30.33 -2.71
N ILE A 100 5.09 -30.98 -1.79
CA ILE A 100 4.03 -30.36 -0.99
C ILE A 100 4.47 -30.27 0.47
N ASP A 101 3.95 -29.31 1.21
CA ASP A 101 4.10 -29.25 2.66
C ASP A 101 3.70 -30.59 3.31
N ALA A 102 4.65 -31.20 4.04
CA ALA A 102 4.51 -32.51 4.63
C ALA A 102 3.31 -32.62 5.58
N ARG A 103 2.89 -31.53 6.23
CA ARG A 103 1.77 -31.52 7.18
C ARG A 103 0.41 -31.68 6.49
N ILE A 104 0.29 -31.26 5.23
CA ILE A 104 -0.97 -31.37 4.46
C ILE A 104 -0.89 -32.35 3.29
N ALA A 105 0.26 -32.99 3.09
CA ALA A 105 0.50 -33.90 1.98
C ALA A 105 -0.54 -35.04 1.89
N SER A 106 -1.04 -35.55 3.02
CA SER A 106 -2.10 -36.57 3.03
C SER A 106 -3.43 -36.06 2.48
N TYR A 107 -3.82 -34.82 2.82
CA TYR A 107 -5.03 -34.20 2.29
C TYR A 107 -4.90 -33.93 0.79
N VAL A 108 -3.72 -33.44 0.37
CA VAL A 108 -3.44 -33.20 -1.06
C VAL A 108 -3.45 -34.51 -1.86
N GLN A 109 -2.88 -35.59 -1.33
CA GLN A 109 -2.97 -36.90 -1.98
C GLN A 109 -4.43 -37.34 -2.11
N ALA A 110 -5.25 -37.22 -1.05
CA ALA A 110 -6.66 -37.58 -1.09
C ALA A 110 -7.47 -36.77 -2.12
N LEU A 111 -7.19 -35.47 -2.27
CA LEU A 111 -7.78 -34.62 -3.30
C LEU A 111 -7.41 -35.12 -4.71
N CYS A 112 -6.12 -35.39 -4.93
CA CYS A 112 -5.61 -35.87 -6.20
C CYS A 112 -6.16 -37.27 -6.56
N ASP A 113 -6.29 -38.16 -5.57
CA ASP A 113 -6.87 -39.50 -5.76
C ASP A 113 -8.34 -39.45 -6.18
N GLN A 114 -9.06 -38.38 -5.79
CA GLN A 114 -10.44 -38.10 -6.23
C GLN A 114 -10.51 -37.30 -7.54
N GLY A 115 -9.38 -37.01 -8.19
CA GLY A 115 -9.29 -36.32 -9.47
C GLY A 115 -9.15 -34.79 -9.38
N TYR A 116 -9.01 -34.22 -8.19
CA TYR A 116 -8.78 -32.79 -8.00
C TYR A 116 -7.28 -32.48 -7.95
N ILE A 117 -6.71 -32.13 -9.10
CA ILE A 117 -5.27 -31.88 -9.22
C ILE A 117 -4.90 -30.59 -8.47
N VAL A 118 -4.01 -30.71 -7.50
CA VAL A 118 -3.41 -29.59 -6.77
C VAL A 118 -2.05 -29.26 -7.39
N LEU A 119 -1.81 -28.00 -7.72
CA LEU A 119 -0.55 -27.51 -8.29
C LEU A 119 0.45 -27.09 -7.21
N GLU A 120 -0.05 -26.48 -6.14
CA GLU A 120 0.76 -25.98 -5.03
C GLU A 120 -0.10 -25.97 -3.77
N ALA A 121 0.46 -26.37 -2.63
CA ALA A 121 -0.22 -26.25 -1.35
C ALA A 121 0.76 -26.10 -0.18
N ARG A 122 0.33 -25.34 0.84
CA ARG A 122 1.02 -25.16 2.12
C ARG A 122 0.03 -24.93 3.26
N GLN A 123 0.39 -25.35 4.47
CA GLN A 123 -0.39 -25.06 5.68
C GLN A 123 -0.29 -23.58 6.09
N GLY A 124 0.79 -22.90 5.72
CA GLY A 124 1.13 -21.59 6.28
C GLY A 124 1.93 -21.69 7.58
N SER A 125 2.20 -20.55 8.20
CA SER A 125 3.03 -20.45 9.42
C SER A 125 2.19 -20.51 10.70
N ASP A 126 2.79 -21.05 11.77
CA ASP A 126 2.19 -21.07 13.11
C ASP A 126 2.33 -19.69 13.80
N HIS A 127 2.97 -18.71 13.15
CA HIS A 127 3.12 -17.36 13.65
C HIS A 127 1.87 -16.50 13.35
N PRO A 128 1.39 -15.65 14.28
CA PRO A 128 0.24 -14.77 14.06
C PRO A 128 0.33 -13.79 12.89
N LEU A 129 1.56 -13.45 12.49
CA LEU A 129 1.89 -12.60 11.35
C LEU A 129 2.48 -13.38 10.16
N GLY A 130 2.50 -14.71 10.26
CA GLY A 130 3.12 -15.62 9.30
C GLY A 130 2.39 -15.70 7.97
N ALA A 131 3.01 -16.45 7.03
CA ALA A 131 2.40 -16.73 5.74
C ALA A 131 1.05 -17.49 5.88
N PRO A 132 0.06 -17.20 5.03
CA PRO A 132 -1.21 -17.94 5.03
C PRO A 132 -1.03 -19.36 4.50
N ALA A 133 -1.96 -20.22 4.93
CA ALA A 133 -2.30 -21.43 4.20
C ALA A 133 -2.67 -21.09 2.76
N PHE A 134 -2.36 -21.99 1.85
CA PHE A 134 -2.60 -21.76 0.43
C PHE A 134 -2.81 -23.12 -0.23
N ILE A 135 -3.76 -23.20 -1.14
CA ILE A 135 -3.91 -24.34 -2.04
C ILE A 135 -4.36 -23.86 -3.41
N LYS A 136 -3.64 -24.27 -4.46
CA LYS A 136 -3.97 -23.99 -5.85
C LYS A 136 -4.34 -25.26 -6.56
N PHE A 137 -5.50 -25.26 -7.18
CA PHE A 137 -5.98 -26.35 -8.04
C PHE A 137 -5.65 -26.05 -9.50
N ALA A 138 -5.45 -27.10 -10.31
CA ALA A 138 -5.19 -26.95 -11.73
C ALA A 138 -6.45 -26.47 -12.46
N ASP A 139 -7.54 -27.22 -12.29
CA ASP A 139 -8.74 -27.05 -13.12
C ASP A 139 -10.00 -26.80 -12.30
N THR A 140 -10.22 -27.59 -11.24
CA THR A 140 -11.49 -27.60 -10.51
C THR A 140 -11.28 -27.83 -9.02
N ILE A 141 -12.09 -27.14 -8.24
CA ILE A 141 -12.12 -27.22 -6.78
C ILE A 141 -13.29 -28.11 -6.38
N PRO A 142 -13.15 -29.00 -5.37
CA PRO A 142 -14.29 -29.76 -4.86
C PRO A 142 -15.44 -28.82 -4.45
N ALA A 143 -16.65 -29.09 -4.95
CA ALA A 143 -17.80 -28.19 -4.78
C ALA A 143 -18.15 -27.92 -3.30
N ASP A 144 -18.00 -28.93 -2.45
CA ASP A 144 -18.25 -28.81 -1.01
C ASP A 144 -17.23 -27.88 -0.32
N LEU A 145 -15.95 -28.02 -0.67
CA LEU A 145 -14.88 -27.13 -0.19
C LEU A 145 -15.05 -25.71 -0.73
N GLU A 146 -15.36 -25.58 -2.02
CA GLU A 146 -15.63 -24.28 -2.65
C GLU A 146 -16.80 -23.55 -1.94
N THR A 147 -17.86 -24.28 -1.60
CA THR A 147 -19.00 -23.74 -0.86
C THR A 147 -18.58 -23.16 0.50
N VAL A 148 -17.83 -23.93 1.28
CA VAL A 148 -17.36 -23.50 2.61
C VAL A 148 -16.41 -22.32 2.53
N TRP A 149 -15.40 -22.38 1.65
CA TRP A 149 -14.42 -21.32 1.51
C TRP A 149 -15.04 -20.02 1.00
N ASN A 150 -16.00 -20.09 0.08
CA ASN A 150 -16.77 -18.92 -0.35
C ASN A 150 -17.61 -18.33 0.79
N ALA A 151 -18.23 -19.16 1.62
CA ALA A 151 -19.00 -18.71 2.79
C ALA A 151 -18.11 -18.03 3.84
N LEU A 152 -16.83 -18.40 3.94
CA LEU A 152 -15.84 -17.77 4.81
C LEU A 152 -15.19 -16.52 4.20
N GLY A 153 -15.52 -16.18 2.95
CA GLY A 153 -14.90 -15.06 2.24
C GLY A 153 -13.42 -15.29 1.95
N TRP A 154 -13.01 -16.55 1.77
CA TRP A 154 -11.66 -16.91 1.37
C TRP A 154 -11.51 -16.71 -0.14
N TYR A 155 -10.37 -16.16 -0.54
CA TYR A 155 -10.16 -15.71 -1.91
C TYR A 155 -9.97 -16.89 -2.85
N ASN A 156 -10.61 -16.86 -4.02
CA ASN A 156 -10.44 -17.86 -5.08
C ASN A 156 -10.16 -17.21 -6.44
N LEU A 157 -8.94 -16.71 -6.63
CA LEU A 157 -8.47 -16.23 -7.93
C LEU A 157 -7.73 -17.37 -8.62
N ASP A 158 -8.00 -17.65 -9.90
CA ASP A 158 -7.23 -18.65 -10.66
C ASP A 158 -7.16 -20.02 -9.96
N ASN A 159 -8.31 -20.50 -9.46
CA ASN A 159 -8.43 -21.74 -8.69
C ASN A 159 -7.51 -21.83 -7.45
N SER A 160 -7.11 -20.70 -6.87
CA SER A 160 -6.26 -20.63 -5.69
C SER A 160 -7.01 -20.13 -4.47
N VAL A 161 -7.01 -20.93 -3.40
CA VAL A 161 -7.69 -20.65 -2.14
C VAL A 161 -6.70 -20.15 -1.11
N ILE A 162 -6.97 -18.96 -0.58
CA ILE A 162 -6.18 -18.33 0.48
C ILE A 162 -7.14 -17.85 1.56
N PRO A 163 -6.95 -18.25 2.84
CA PRO A 163 -7.67 -17.65 3.95
C PRO A 163 -7.49 -16.13 3.94
N THR A 164 -8.59 -15.41 4.18
CA THR A 164 -8.56 -13.96 4.43
C THR A 164 -7.71 -13.74 5.68
N LEU A 165 -6.56 -13.09 5.53
CA LEU A 165 -5.60 -12.90 6.61
C LEU A 165 -5.82 -11.58 7.32
N SER A 166 -6.56 -11.64 8.42
CA SER A 166 -6.48 -10.59 9.41
C SER A 166 -5.10 -10.63 10.09
N ARG A 167 -4.31 -9.56 9.89
CA ARG A 167 -3.00 -9.38 10.53
C ARG A 167 -3.12 -9.68 12.03
N GLY A 168 -2.30 -10.60 12.53
CA GLY A 168 -2.30 -11.02 13.95
C GLY A 168 -3.05 -12.33 14.20
N TRP A 169 -3.64 -12.94 13.18
CA TRP A 169 -4.46 -14.15 13.32
C TRP A 169 -4.09 -15.27 12.34
N ALA A 170 -2.97 -15.16 11.60
CA ALA A 170 -2.62 -16.11 10.54
C ALA A 170 -2.66 -17.57 11.01
N HIS A 171 -2.03 -17.86 12.15
CA HIS A 171 -2.08 -19.18 12.80
C HIS A 171 -3.50 -19.75 13.00
N GLU A 172 -4.48 -18.95 13.45
CA GLU A 172 -5.85 -19.42 13.66
C GLU A 172 -6.54 -19.77 12.34
N PHE A 173 -6.38 -18.92 11.33
CA PHE A 173 -6.91 -19.18 9.98
C PHE A 173 -6.23 -20.39 9.33
N ASN A 174 -4.94 -20.63 9.62
CA ASN A 174 -4.21 -21.81 9.16
C ASN A 174 -4.70 -23.09 9.86
N HIS A 175 -4.99 -23.05 11.16
CA HIS A 175 -5.62 -24.17 11.86
C HIS A 175 -7.03 -24.46 11.35
N MET A 176 -7.79 -23.41 11.03
CA MET A 176 -9.11 -23.53 10.42
C MET A 176 -9.06 -24.16 9.02
N PHE A 177 -8.05 -23.80 8.24
CA PHE A 177 -7.81 -24.41 6.93
C PHE A 177 -7.59 -25.92 7.05
N LEU A 178 -6.77 -26.34 8.02
CA LEU A 178 -6.57 -27.76 8.32
C LEU A 178 -7.85 -28.45 8.77
N LEU A 179 -8.62 -27.83 9.67
CA LEU A 179 -9.87 -28.39 10.17
C LEU A 179 -10.88 -28.63 9.04
N ILE A 180 -10.97 -27.71 8.08
CA ILE A 180 -11.82 -27.86 6.90
C ILE A 180 -11.37 -29.05 6.03
N LEU A 181 -10.06 -29.20 5.80
CA LEU A 181 -9.54 -30.34 5.04
C LEU A 181 -9.76 -31.67 5.77
N ASP A 182 -9.65 -31.67 7.10
CA ASP A 182 -9.88 -32.84 7.94
C ASP A 182 -11.35 -33.29 7.92
N ASP A 183 -12.27 -32.34 8.14
CA ASP A 183 -13.71 -32.60 8.07
C ASP A 183 -14.13 -33.05 6.66
N TRP A 184 -13.54 -32.47 5.60
CA TRP A 184 -13.77 -32.93 4.22
C TRP A 184 -13.29 -34.37 4.01
N ALA A 185 -12.08 -34.70 4.44
CA ALA A 185 -11.54 -36.06 4.31
C ALA A 185 -12.36 -37.10 5.11
N ALA A 186 -12.98 -36.66 6.21
CA ALA A 186 -13.87 -37.47 7.04
C ALA A 186 -15.33 -37.53 6.55
N ASN A 187 -15.69 -36.79 5.49
CA ASN A 187 -17.08 -36.56 5.05
C ASN A 187 -18.00 -35.94 6.14
N ASP A 188 -17.46 -35.07 6.99
CA ASP A 188 -18.15 -34.34 8.08
C ASP A 188 -18.10 -32.81 7.89
N LEU A 189 -17.95 -32.35 6.64
CA LEU A 189 -17.80 -30.94 6.33
C LEU A 189 -19.09 -30.13 6.61
N ASP A 190 -19.00 -29.10 7.46
CA ASP A 190 -20.10 -28.16 7.70
C ASP A 190 -20.25 -27.17 6.55
N LEU A 191 -21.14 -27.48 5.59
CA LEU A 191 -21.44 -26.64 4.43
C LEU A 191 -22.01 -25.27 4.78
N THR A 192 -22.52 -25.06 6.01
CA THR A 192 -22.96 -23.72 6.45
C THR A 192 -21.80 -22.82 6.84
N ALA A 193 -20.60 -23.39 6.94
CA ALA A 193 -19.36 -22.78 7.40
C ALA A 193 -19.40 -22.20 8.82
N ARG A 194 -20.49 -22.38 9.58
CA ARG A 194 -20.66 -21.78 10.91
C ARG A 194 -19.64 -22.32 11.91
N ARG A 195 -19.29 -23.61 11.82
CA ARG A 195 -18.25 -24.25 12.63
C ARG A 195 -16.87 -23.59 12.45
N TYR A 196 -16.63 -23.02 11.28
CA TYR A 196 -15.37 -22.41 10.88
C TYR A 196 -15.41 -20.89 10.92
N GLN A 197 -16.42 -20.24 11.50
CA GLN A 197 -16.41 -18.78 11.61
C GLN A 197 -15.57 -18.35 12.80
N LEU A 198 -14.47 -17.65 12.53
CA LEU A 198 -13.70 -16.94 13.54
C LEU A 198 -14.22 -15.51 13.65
N ASP A 199 -14.72 -15.13 14.82
CA ASP A 199 -15.05 -13.73 15.13
C ASP A 199 -13.77 -12.97 15.46
N ARG A 200 -13.08 -12.53 14.40
CA ARG A 200 -11.84 -11.76 14.48
C ARG A 200 -12.00 -10.44 13.76
N VAL A 201 -11.60 -9.39 14.46
CA VAL A 201 -11.49 -8.05 13.89
C VAL A 201 -10.08 -7.90 13.33
N PRO A 202 -9.93 -7.61 12.03
CA PRO A 202 -8.62 -7.32 11.48
C PRO A 202 -8.02 -6.10 12.16
N ILE A 203 -6.70 -6.12 12.35
CA ILE A 203 -5.98 -5.00 12.93
C ILE A 203 -5.32 -4.23 11.79
N PRO A 204 -5.96 -3.18 11.23
CA PRO A 204 -5.25 -2.27 10.34
C PRO A 204 -4.11 -1.64 11.15
N TYR A 205 -2.88 -1.96 10.79
CA TYR A 205 -1.71 -1.47 11.51
C TYR A 205 -0.66 -0.94 10.55
N ILE A 206 -0.53 0.38 10.57
CA ILE A 206 0.59 1.12 10.03
C ILE A 206 1.31 1.74 11.24
N PRO A 207 2.53 1.30 11.59
CA PRO A 207 3.30 1.94 12.65
C PRO A 207 3.50 3.43 12.35
N GLU A 208 3.72 4.22 13.39
CA GLU A 208 4.02 5.64 13.23
C GLU A 208 5.12 5.87 12.20
N TRP A 209 4.95 6.92 11.39
CA TRP A 209 5.87 7.24 10.31
C TRP A 209 7.18 7.80 10.88
N PRO A 210 8.33 7.11 10.71
CA PRO A 210 9.60 7.61 11.20
C PRO A 210 10.00 8.87 10.42
N LYS A 211 10.93 9.63 10.97
CA LYS A 211 11.56 10.73 10.22
C LYS A 211 12.35 10.14 9.05
N LEU A 212 12.14 10.69 7.86
CA LEU A 212 12.87 10.27 6.67
C LEU A 212 14.37 10.57 6.83
N PRO A 213 15.26 9.66 6.43
CA PRO A 213 16.69 9.92 6.45
C PRO A 213 17.08 10.97 5.41
N ARG A 214 18.26 11.58 5.58
CA ARG A 214 18.78 12.62 4.69
C ARG A 214 18.84 12.17 3.22
N ALA A 215 19.15 10.90 2.95
CA ALA A 215 19.18 10.35 1.60
C ALA A 215 17.83 10.48 0.87
N ALA A 216 16.72 10.22 1.56
CA ALA A 216 15.37 10.38 1.01
C ALA A 216 15.07 11.84 0.66
N LEU A 217 15.46 12.77 1.55
CA LEU A 217 15.26 14.20 1.32
C LEU A 217 16.07 14.70 0.12
N LEU A 218 17.29 14.21 -0.06
CA LEU A 218 18.14 14.56 -1.20
C LEU A 218 17.59 14.02 -2.53
N GLU A 219 17.03 12.81 -2.56
CA GLU A 219 16.39 12.28 -3.77
C GLU A 219 15.17 13.11 -4.17
N GLN A 220 14.30 13.45 -3.20
CA GLN A 220 13.16 14.33 -3.42
C GLN A 220 13.61 15.71 -3.92
N GLU A 221 14.66 16.27 -3.32
CA GLU A 221 15.23 17.54 -3.75
C GLU A 221 15.71 17.47 -5.21
N ARG A 222 16.38 16.39 -5.62
CA ARG A 222 16.83 16.19 -7.01
C ARG A 222 15.66 16.13 -8.00
N LEU A 223 14.59 15.41 -7.66
CA LEU A 223 13.40 15.32 -8.51
C LEU A 223 12.74 16.70 -8.68
N VAL A 224 12.58 17.44 -7.58
CA VAL A 224 12.02 18.80 -7.64
C VAL A 224 12.95 19.75 -8.40
N ARG A 225 14.27 19.69 -8.21
CA ARG A 225 15.24 20.50 -8.97
C ARG A 225 15.16 20.22 -10.47
N LYS A 226 14.98 18.96 -10.89
CA LYS A 226 14.80 18.60 -12.30
C LYS A 226 13.54 19.23 -12.87
N GLU A 227 12.45 19.21 -12.10
CA GLU A 227 11.19 19.81 -12.50
C GLU A 227 11.26 21.34 -12.56
N VAL A 228 11.88 21.97 -11.56
CA VAL A 228 12.20 23.41 -11.56
C VAL A 228 13.02 23.79 -12.79
N ALA A 229 14.05 23.02 -13.12
CA ALA A 229 14.87 23.29 -14.31
C ALA A 229 14.06 23.17 -15.61
N ARG A 230 13.10 22.24 -15.69
CA ARG A 230 12.16 22.14 -16.82
C ARG A 230 11.26 23.38 -16.89
N LEU A 231 10.68 23.80 -15.78
CA LEU A 231 9.79 24.96 -15.72
C LEU A 231 10.50 26.26 -16.08
N ASN A 232 11.72 26.46 -15.58
CA ASN A 232 12.53 27.62 -15.93
C ASN A 232 12.84 27.67 -17.44
N ARG A 233 12.97 26.52 -18.13
CA ARG A 233 13.14 26.51 -19.60
C ARG A 233 11.87 26.91 -20.34
N LEU A 234 10.69 26.64 -19.76
CA LEU A 234 9.41 27.07 -20.33
C LEU A 234 9.20 28.58 -20.13
N ASP A 235 9.69 29.12 -19.01
CA ASP A 235 9.60 30.54 -18.67
C ASP A 235 8.14 31.04 -18.74
N ALA A 236 7.83 32.09 -19.52
CA ALA A 236 6.47 32.61 -19.66
C ALA A 236 5.44 31.56 -20.15
N ARG A 237 5.90 30.48 -20.82
CA ARG A 237 5.05 29.43 -21.38
C ARG A 237 4.63 28.35 -20.38
N ALA A 238 5.13 28.38 -19.14
CA ALA A 238 4.68 27.47 -18.10
C ALA A 238 3.16 27.62 -17.89
N THR A 239 2.45 26.49 -17.95
CA THR A 239 0.99 26.44 -17.82
C THR A 239 0.54 26.58 -16.36
N PHE A 240 -0.76 26.78 -16.15
CA PHE A 240 -1.34 26.72 -14.81
C PHE A 240 -1.08 25.36 -14.14
N GLU A 241 -1.24 24.25 -14.87
CA GLU A 241 -1.02 22.90 -14.36
C GLU A 241 0.43 22.66 -13.96
N ASP A 242 1.37 23.15 -14.77
CA ASP A 242 2.81 23.13 -14.49
C ASP A 242 3.14 23.83 -13.15
N LEU A 243 2.57 25.02 -12.93
CA LEU A 243 2.81 25.80 -11.72
C LEU A 243 2.11 25.19 -10.50
N VAL A 244 0.90 24.66 -10.65
CA VAL A 244 0.19 23.96 -9.56
C VAL A 244 0.91 22.67 -9.16
N GLY A 245 1.41 21.92 -10.14
CA GLY A 245 2.12 20.65 -9.93
C GLY A 245 3.47 20.80 -9.22
N LEU A 246 4.08 21.99 -9.27
CA LEU A 246 5.32 22.28 -8.55
C LEU A 246 5.08 22.36 -7.03
N ALA A 247 5.08 21.23 -6.35
CA ALA A 247 4.95 21.21 -4.89
C ALA A 247 6.24 21.71 -4.21
N SER A 248 6.10 22.42 -3.09
CA SER A 248 7.21 22.65 -2.16
C SER A 248 7.51 21.38 -1.34
N GLY A 249 7.71 20.26 -2.03
CA GLY A 249 7.76 18.90 -1.48
C GLY A 249 8.72 18.73 -0.31
N ARG A 250 8.68 17.55 0.33
CA ARG A 250 9.57 17.21 1.47
C ARG A 250 11.03 17.12 1.00
N ASP A 251 11.84 18.06 1.41
CA ASP A 251 13.26 18.18 1.17
C ASP A 251 13.97 18.79 2.40
N THR A 252 15.23 19.17 2.23
CA THR A 252 16.07 19.77 3.27
C THR A 252 15.62 21.17 3.71
N HIS A 253 14.70 21.81 2.98
CA HIS A 253 14.23 23.18 3.23
C HIS A 253 12.76 23.26 3.63
N THR A 254 11.97 22.21 3.47
CA THR A 254 10.51 22.21 3.70
C THR A 254 10.09 22.67 5.08
N LEU A 255 10.82 22.24 6.10
CA LEU A 255 10.49 22.52 7.50
C LEU A 255 11.25 23.71 8.06
N LYS A 256 12.14 24.32 7.28
CA LYS A 256 12.88 25.49 7.75
C LYS A 256 11.90 26.64 7.99
N PRO A 257 11.97 27.30 9.17
CA PRO A 257 11.18 28.49 9.44
C PRO A 257 11.65 29.65 8.57
N LEU A 258 10.78 30.64 8.36
CA LEU A 258 11.07 31.80 7.51
C LEU A 258 12.40 32.48 7.89
N ALA A 259 12.65 32.67 9.18
CA ALA A 259 13.89 33.28 9.66
C ALA A 259 15.15 32.50 9.25
N GLU A 260 15.10 31.16 9.21
CA GLU A 260 16.24 30.36 8.76
C GLU A 260 16.40 30.44 7.24
N LEU A 261 15.29 30.44 6.49
CA LEU A 261 15.31 30.62 5.04
C LEU A 261 15.91 31.97 4.64
N GLN A 262 15.52 33.05 5.33
CA GLN A 262 16.07 34.39 5.12
C GLN A 262 17.57 34.45 5.44
N ARG A 263 18.01 33.80 6.53
CA ARG A 263 19.45 33.71 6.85
C ARG A 263 20.24 32.98 5.78
N VAL A 264 19.71 31.90 5.21
CA VAL A 264 20.36 31.15 4.12
C VAL A 264 20.52 32.01 2.87
N LEU A 265 19.61 32.97 2.65
CA LEU A 265 19.57 33.83 1.47
C LEU A 265 20.00 35.29 1.76
N ALA A 266 20.68 35.53 2.88
CA ALA A 266 20.95 36.90 3.34
C ALA A 266 21.72 37.75 2.32
N ASP A 267 22.63 37.12 1.56
CA ASP A 267 23.44 37.77 0.54
C ASP A 267 22.85 37.64 -0.88
N ASP A 268 21.68 37.02 -1.03
CA ASP A 268 21.04 36.81 -2.32
C ASP A 268 20.19 38.05 -2.72
N PRO A 269 20.49 38.72 -3.85
CA PRO A 269 19.74 39.91 -4.28
C PRO A 269 18.27 39.63 -4.60
N VAL A 270 17.88 38.36 -4.77
CA VAL A 270 16.49 37.94 -4.99
C VAL A 270 15.66 38.07 -3.70
N LEU A 271 16.26 37.96 -2.51
CA LEU A 271 15.52 38.01 -1.25
C LEU A 271 14.74 39.33 -1.08
N PRO A 272 15.35 40.53 -1.20
CA PRO A 272 14.61 41.80 -1.13
C PRO A 272 13.59 42.01 -2.27
N PHE A 273 13.76 41.32 -3.40
CA PHE A 273 12.79 41.36 -4.50
C PHE A 273 11.52 40.58 -4.13
N LEU A 274 11.68 39.35 -3.65
CA LEU A 274 10.56 38.50 -3.23
C LEU A 274 9.83 39.05 -2.00
N GLU A 275 10.54 39.64 -1.04
CA GLU A 275 9.94 40.27 0.15
C GLU A 275 9.04 41.47 -0.21
N ARG A 276 9.37 42.20 -1.27
CA ARG A 276 8.51 43.29 -1.78
C ARG A 276 7.27 42.77 -2.51
N GLY A 277 7.42 41.66 -3.24
CA GLY A 277 6.33 41.06 -4.02
C GLY A 277 5.36 40.21 -3.19
N ILE A 278 5.82 39.61 -2.09
CA ILE A 278 5.06 38.62 -1.31
C ILE A 278 4.91 39.10 0.13
N LYS A 279 3.71 39.58 0.48
CA LYS A 279 3.43 40.16 1.79
C LYS A 279 3.09 39.12 2.86
N GLU A 280 2.46 38.01 2.47
CA GLU A 280 2.05 36.97 3.42
C GLU A 280 3.28 36.14 3.85
N PRO A 281 3.62 36.06 5.16
CA PRO A 281 4.82 35.34 5.62
C PRO A 281 4.84 33.86 5.23
N ALA A 282 3.67 33.20 5.21
CA ALA A 282 3.57 31.80 4.81
C ALA A 282 3.83 31.60 3.31
N ALA A 283 3.34 32.51 2.46
CA ALA A 283 3.62 32.51 1.03
C ALA A 283 5.09 32.83 0.75
N LEU A 284 5.67 33.79 1.48
CA LEU A 284 7.09 34.15 1.37
C LEU A 284 7.97 32.94 1.69
N ALA A 285 7.70 32.23 2.78
CA ALA A 285 8.43 31.02 3.12
C ALA A 285 8.35 29.93 2.02
N ARG A 286 7.20 29.77 1.36
CA ARG A 286 7.08 28.86 0.20
C ARG A 286 7.92 29.36 -0.99
N GLY A 287 7.84 30.64 -1.31
CA GLY A 287 8.61 31.29 -2.37
C GLY A 287 10.12 31.10 -2.19
N LEU A 288 10.66 31.38 -0.99
CA LEU A 288 12.07 31.19 -0.70
C LEU A 288 12.51 29.72 -0.84
N ARG A 289 11.66 28.76 -0.49
CA ARG A 289 11.97 27.32 -0.70
C ARG A 289 12.03 26.96 -2.18
N TRP A 290 11.20 27.55 -3.05
CA TRP A 290 11.32 27.31 -4.49
C TRP A 290 12.55 27.99 -5.09
N HIS A 291 12.90 29.19 -4.61
CA HIS A 291 14.14 29.86 -5.00
C HIS A 291 15.38 29.04 -4.64
N LEU A 292 15.43 28.47 -3.43
CA LEU A 292 16.51 27.56 -3.01
C LEU A 292 16.62 26.28 -3.87
N ARG A 293 15.55 25.89 -4.56
CA ARG A 293 15.52 24.79 -5.54
C ARG A 293 15.82 25.26 -6.97
N GLY A 294 15.99 26.56 -7.17
CA GLY A 294 16.38 27.21 -8.41
C GLY A 294 15.25 27.81 -9.24
N LEU A 295 14.02 27.95 -8.72
CA LEU A 295 12.90 28.51 -9.51
C LEU A 295 13.10 30.01 -9.73
N ALA A 296 12.89 30.48 -10.96
CA ALA A 296 13.04 31.88 -11.30
C ALA A 296 12.06 32.79 -10.51
N PRO A 297 12.47 34.00 -10.08
CA PRO A 297 11.65 34.89 -9.24
C PRO A 297 10.28 35.24 -9.84
N ASP A 298 10.20 35.48 -11.16
CA ASP A 298 8.94 35.81 -11.81
C ASP A 298 7.96 34.62 -11.83
N LEU A 299 8.47 33.39 -11.96
CA LEU A 299 7.68 32.17 -11.85
C LEU A 299 7.21 31.93 -10.40
N ILE A 300 8.03 32.30 -9.41
CA ILE A 300 7.64 32.26 -7.99
C ILE A 300 6.42 33.16 -7.74
N LEU A 301 6.47 34.42 -8.21
CA LEU A 301 5.36 35.36 -8.03
C LEU A 301 4.08 34.85 -8.69
N ARG A 302 4.16 34.44 -9.97
CA ARG A 302 3.01 33.86 -10.70
C ARG A 302 2.41 32.65 -9.99
N LYS A 303 3.24 31.78 -9.45
CA LYS A 303 2.78 30.59 -8.74
C LYS A 303 2.05 30.94 -7.44
N ILE A 304 2.51 31.95 -6.71
CA ILE A 304 1.85 32.44 -5.49
C ILE A 304 0.47 33.00 -5.84
N GLU A 305 0.36 33.81 -6.89
CA GLU A 305 -0.94 34.34 -7.36
C GLU A 305 -1.93 33.21 -7.69
N VAL A 306 -1.45 32.15 -8.35
CA VAL A 306 -2.23 30.94 -8.64
C VAL A 306 -2.69 30.23 -7.37
N GLU A 307 -1.80 30.01 -6.40
CA GLU A 307 -2.15 29.38 -5.12
C GLU A 307 -3.17 30.22 -4.33
N GLU A 308 -3.02 31.54 -4.30
CA GLU A 308 -3.96 32.46 -3.66
C GLU A 308 -5.34 32.44 -4.33
N ALA A 309 -5.39 32.35 -5.66
CA ALA A 309 -6.64 32.21 -6.40
C ALA A 309 -7.35 30.89 -6.07
N LEU A 310 -6.60 29.79 -5.96
CA LEU A 310 -7.13 28.48 -5.59
C LEU A 310 -7.66 28.46 -4.15
N ASN A 311 -6.91 29.02 -3.20
CA ASN A 311 -7.34 29.13 -1.80
C ASN A 311 -8.64 29.93 -1.67
N ARG A 312 -8.74 31.08 -2.36
CA ARG A 312 -9.97 31.89 -2.39
C ARG A 312 -11.17 31.10 -2.93
N ARG A 313 -11.00 30.35 -4.01
CA ARG A 313 -12.07 29.51 -4.58
C ARG A 313 -12.52 28.42 -3.60
N ASP A 314 -11.59 27.77 -2.93
CA ASP A 314 -11.89 26.67 -2.01
C ASP A 314 -12.58 27.17 -0.74
N ASP A 315 -12.21 28.35 -0.24
CA ASP A 315 -12.89 28.99 0.89
C ASP A 315 -14.32 29.41 0.55
N LEU A 316 -14.55 29.98 -0.65
CA LEU A 316 -15.90 30.28 -1.14
C LEU A 316 -16.78 29.03 -1.23
N ARG A 317 -16.23 27.91 -1.74
CA ARG A 317 -16.95 26.63 -1.77
C ARG A 317 -17.30 26.13 -0.37
N ARG A 318 -16.39 26.23 0.61
CA ARG A 318 -16.68 25.84 2.00
C ARG A 318 -17.77 26.70 2.62
N GLN A 319 -17.74 28.01 2.39
CA GLN A 319 -18.78 28.93 2.87
C GLN A 319 -20.14 28.61 2.25
N GLN A 320 -20.18 28.28 0.95
CA GLN A 320 -21.42 27.89 0.27
C GLN A 320 -21.96 26.57 0.81
N MET A 321 -21.12 25.54 0.97
CA MET A 321 -21.53 24.27 1.59
C MET A 321 -22.05 24.45 3.03
N MET A 322 -21.47 25.36 3.81
CA MET A 322 -21.93 25.67 5.16
C MET A 322 -23.32 26.33 5.13
N ARG A 323 -23.55 27.29 4.22
CA ARG A 323 -24.85 27.93 4.02
C ARG A 323 -25.91 26.93 3.56
N ASP A 324 -25.58 26.06 2.61
CA ASP A 324 -26.50 25.03 2.11
C ASP A 324 -26.86 24.00 3.19
N ARG A 325 -25.94 23.70 4.12
CA ARG A 325 -26.22 22.86 5.29
C ARG A 325 -27.16 23.54 6.28
N LEU A 326 -26.92 24.82 6.57
CA LEU A 326 -27.76 25.61 7.48
C LEU A 326 -29.19 25.76 6.91
N ALA A 327 -29.32 26.06 5.62
CA ALA A 327 -30.61 26.20 4.94
C ALA A 327 -31.41 24.88 4.80
N LYS A 328 -30.76 23.71 5.00
CA LYS A 328 -31.43 22.40 5.03
C LYS A 328 -31.88 21.99 6.44
N MET A 329 -31.45 22.72 7.47
CA MET A 329 -31.85 22.49 8.86
C MET A 329 -33.00 23.40 9.31
N GLU A 330 -33.38 24.39 8.48
CA GLU A 330 -34.58 25.23 8.60
C GLU A 330 -35.75 24.61 7.82
#